data_AF-A0A6G7BT06-F1
#
_entry.id   AF-A0A6G7BT06-F1
#
_cell.length_a   1.000
_cell.length_b   1.000
_cell.length_c   1.000
_cell.angle_alpha   90.00
_cell.angle_beta   90.00
_cell.angle_gamma   90.00
#
_symmetry.space_group_name_H-M   'P 1'
#
loop_
_entity.id
_entity.type
_entity.pdbx_description
1 polymer ?
#
loop_
_entity_poly.entity_id
_entity_poly.type
_entity_poly.pdbx_seq_one_letter_code
_entity_poly.pdbx_strand_id
1 'polypeptide(L)'
;MAYSLVCENHFTVSLRLYDFYQFYGIYHFEKNDENIKTIPKEWRQIIFQHDNDHAFVRDIDYNPQTLPISIDSQKHKLTLNSYQYDYAIDQNGNILLTKTVENSMEKIKLIKQDPKQLELKKHSFHWIQEYPNSR
;
A
#
# COMPACT_ATOMS: atom_id res chain seq x y z
N MET A 1 -18.62 48.91 -1.28
CA MET A 1 -19.42 47.93 -2.04
C MET A 1 -18.68 46.60 -1.98
N ALA A 2 -19.40 45.57 -1.55
CA ALA A 2 -18.88 44.26 -1.22
C ALA A 2 -18.60 43.41 -2.47
N TYR A 3 -17.54 42.60 -2.42
CA TYR A 3 -17.54 41.25 -2.98
C TYR A 3 -16.68 40.35 -2.08
N SER A 4 -17.38 39.61 -1.22
CA SER A 4 -16.95 38.32 -0.69
C SER A 4 -17.35 37.27 -1.72
N LEU A 5 -16.41 36.41 -2.13
CA LEU A 5 -16.69 35.15 -2.84
C LEU A 5 -15.55 34.16 -2.52
N VAL A 6 -15.79 33.43 -1.42
CA VAL A 6 -15.46 32.03 -1.13
C VAL A 6 -14.41 31.36 -2.04
N CYS A 7 -13.20 31.14 -1.51
CA CYS A 7 -12.16 30.29 -2.08
C CYS A 7 -11.64 29.31 -0.99
N GLU A 8 -12.47 28.38 -0.52
CA GLU A 8 -12.05 27.41 0.51
C GLU A 8 -11.91 25.95 0.02
N ASN A 9 -12.31 25.62 -1.21
CA ASN A 9 -12.40 24.20 -1.63
C ASN A 9 -11.31 23.70 -2.61
N HIS A 10 -10.45 24.56 -3.15
CA HIS A 10 -9.41 24.12 -4.12
C HIS A 10 -8.06 23.76 -3.49
N PHE A 11 -7.74 24.27 -2.30
CA PHE A 11 -6.44 24.02 -1.67
C PHE A 11 -6.34 22.60 -1.09
N THR A 12 -7.46 22.08 -0.57
CA THR A 12 -7.54 20.77 0.10
C THR A 12 -7.32 19.58 -0.85
N VAL A 13 -7.77 19.69 -2.09
CA VAL A 13 -7.58 18.63 -3.11
C VAL A 13 -6.10 18.52 -3.52
N SER A 14 -5.42 19.66 -3.64
CA SER A 14 -3.99 19.70 -3.99
C SER A 14 -3.09 19.11 -2.90
N LEU A 15 -3.44 19.30 -1.62
CA LEU A 15 -2.68 18.74 -0.49
C LEU A 15 -2.88 17.23 -0.37
N ARG A 16 -4.13 16.72 -0.46
CA ARG A 16 -4.41 15.26 -0.41
C ARG A 16 -3.66 14.46 -1.48
N LEU A 17 -3.54 15.00 -2.69
CA LEU A 17 -2.82 14.35 -3.79
C LEU A 17 -1.30 14.30 -3.54
N TYR A 18 -0.73 15.30 -2.87
CA TYR A 18 0.68 15.34 -2.54
C TYR A 18 1.04 14.35 -1.42
N ASP A 19 0.13 14.17 -0.47
CA ASP A 19 0.30 13.29 0.71
C ASP A 19 0.47 11.82 0.30
N PHE A 20 -0.25 11.39 -0.74
CA PHE A 20 -0.24 10.03 -1.24
C PHE A 20 0.87 9.73 -2.23
N TYR A 21 1.38 10.74 -2.94
CA TYR A 21 2.41 10.56 -3.96
C TYR A 21 3.69 9.90 -3.41
N GLN A 22 4.01 10.15 -2.14
CA GLN A 22 5.18 9.57 -1.47
C GLN A 22 5.04 8.06 -1.20
N PHE A 23 3.80 7.59 -1.07
CA PHE A 23 3.47 6.19 -0.83
C PHE A 23 3.26 5.40 -2.11
N TYR A 24 3.16 6.07 -3.27
CA TYR A 24 2.87 5.39 -4.52
C TYR A 24 3.92 4.30 -4.83
N GLY A 25 3.42 3.09 -5.04
CA GLY A 25 4.25 1.95 -5.40
C GLY A 25 3.80 0.62 -4.81
N ILE A 26 4.65 -0.37 -5.03
CA ILE A 26 4.48 -1.74 -4.57
C ILE A 26 5.48 -1.99 -3.45
N TYR A 27 5.03 -2.59 -2.35
CA TYR A 27 5.85 -2.79 -1.16
C TYR A 27 5.72 -4.22 -0.65
N HIS A 28 6.81 -4.79 -0.17
CA HIS A 28 6.82 -6.08 0.53
C HIS A 28 6.89 -5.87 2.04
N PHE A 29 6.12 -6.62 2.82
CA PHE A 29 6.23 -6.60 4.28
C PHE A 29 7.51 -7.33 4.71
N GLU A 30 8.47 -6.62 5.29
CA GLU A 30 9.64 -7.23 5.93
C GLU A 30 9.17 -7.98 7.18
N LYS A 31 9.07 -9.32 7.08
CA LYS A 31 8.66 -10.14 8.21
C LYS A 31 9.84 -10.40 9.12
N ASN A 32 9.84 -9.77 10.29
CA ASN A 32 10.87 -9.96 11.30
C ASN A 32 10.35 -10.15 12.74
N ASP A 33 9.03 -10.20 12.97
CA ASP A 33 8.51 -10.31 14.33
C ASP A 33 7.20 -11.11 14.42
N GLU A 34 7.19 -12.18 15.21
CA GLU A 34 6.01 -13.03 15.42
C GLU A 34 4.94 -12.35 16.28
N ASN A 35 5.29 -11.23 16.92
CA ASN A 35 4.46 -10.53 17.91
C ASN A 35 3.61 -9.39 17.35
N ILE A 36 3.65 -9.13 16.04
CA ILE A 36 2.82 -8.10 15.41
C ILE A 36 1.36 -8.58 15.40
N LYS A 37 0.48 -7.84 16.09
CA LYS A 37 -0.96 -8.11 16.21
C LYS A 37 -1.80 -7.25 15.27
N THR A 38 -1.27 -6.11 14.84
CA THR A 38 -2.08 -5.10 14.14
C THR A 38 -2.24 -5.35 12.64
N ILE A 39 -1.36 -6.17 12.05
CA ILE A 39 -1.50 -6.65 10.66
C ILE A 39 -1.58 -8.18 10.62
N PRO A 40 -2.39 -8.76 9.72
CA PRO A 40 -2.41 -10.20 9.48
C PRO A 40 -1.05 -10.75 9.07
N LYS A 41 -0.67 -11.89 9.64
CA LYS A 41 0.65 -12.52 9.41
C LYS A 41 0.82 -13.00 7.99
N GLU A 42 -0.26 -13.34 7.32
CA GLU A 42 -0.34 -13.84 5.95
C GLU A 42 -0.02 -12.76 4.92
N TRP A 43 -0.13 -11.47 5.25
CA TRP A 43 0.17 -10.39 4.32
C TRP A 43 1.62 -10.43 3.84
N ARG A 44 1.80 -10.23 2.54
CA ARG A 44 3.10 -10.26 1.86
C ARG A 44 3.40 -8.98 1.12
N GLN A 45 2.42 -8.43 0.44
CA GLN A 45 2.58 -7.25 -0.40
C GLN A 45 1.45 -6.27 -0.17
N ILE A 46 1.76 -4.99 -0.23
CA ILE A 46 0.78 -3.90 -0.27
C ILE A 46 1.10 -2.98 -1.46
N ILE A 47 0.06 -2.50 -2.12
CA ILE A 47 0.13 -1.64 -3.29
C ILE A 47 -0.69 -0.40 -2.98
N PHE A 48 -0.01 0.74 -2.98
CA PHE A 48 -0.64 2.06 -2.88
C PHE A 48 -0.79 2.61 -4.30
N GLN A 49 -2.04 2.87 -4.68
CA GLN A 49 -2.39 3.45 -5.98
C GLN A 49 -2.69 4.94 -5.82
N HIS A 50 -2.84 5.63 -6.95
CA HIS A 50 -3.14 7.06 -6.99
C HIS A 50 -4.57 7.39 -6.51
N ASP A 51 -5.45 6.39 -6.43
CA ASP A 51 -6.78 6.54 -5.85
C ASP A 51 -6.69 6.44 -4.32
N ASN A 52 -6.84 7.60 -3.68
CA ASN A 52 -6.33 7.95 -2.34
C ASN A 52 -7.12 7.39 -1.15
N ASP A 53 -7.98 6.41 -1.35
CA ASP A 53 -8.83 5.84 -0.29
C ASP A 53 -8.62 4.34 -0.09
N HIS A 54 -7.92 3.66 -1.00
CA HIS A 54 -7.72 2.22 -0.93
C HIS A 54 -6.29 1.77 -1.24
N ALA A 55 -5.84 0.75 -0.50
CA ALA A 55 -4.67 -0.06 -0.84
C ALA A 55 -5.10 -1.46 -1.23
N PHE A 56 -4.29 -2.11 -2.07
CA PHE A 56 -4.42 -3.54 -2.35
C PHE A 56 -3.37 -4.31 -1.58
N VAL A 57 -3.80 -5.25 -0.77
CA VAL A 57 -2.91 -6.18 -0.08
C VAL A 57 -3.02 -7.56 -0.71
N ARG A 58 -1.91 -8.28 -0.76
CA ARG A 58 -1.86 -9.69 -1.14
C ARG A 58 -1.32 -10.52 0.02
N ASP A 59 -2.00 -11.63 0.27
CA ASP A 59 -1.54 -12.65 1.20
C ASP A 59 -0.46 -13.56 0.60
N ILE A 60 -0.12 -14.64 1.30
CA ILE A 60 0.88 -15.62 0.89
C ILE A 60 0.48 -16.42 -0.36
N ASP A 61 -0.82 -16.56 -0.58
CA ASP A 61 -1.41 -17.27 -1.72
C ASP A 61 -1.72 -16.31 -2.88
N TYR A 62 -1.26 -15.05 -2.77
CA TYR A 62 -1.47 -13.97 -3.72
C TYR A 62 -2.94 -13.56 -3.91
N ASN A 63 -3.82 -13.89 -2.96
CA ASN A 63 -5.21 -13.44 -3.01
C ASN A 63 -5.26 -11.93 -2.73
N PRO A 64 -5.82 -11.13 -3.66
CA PRO A 64 -5.92 -9.69 -3.47
C PRO A 64 -7.06 -9.35 -2.50
N GLN A 65 -6.80 -8.40 -1.61
CA GLN A 65 -7.74 -7.81 -0.68
C GLN A 65 -7.66 -6.28 -0.80
N THR A 66 -8.81 -5.62 -0.92
CA THR A 66 -8.88 -4.15 -0.91
C THR A 66 -9.10 -3.66 0.51
N LEU A 67 -8.30 -2.68 0.93
CA LEU A 67 -8.37 -2.12 2.27
C LEU A 67 -8.56 -0.61 2.21
N PRO A 68 -9.44 -0.04 3.04
CA PRO A 68 -9.49 1.40 3.21
C PRO A 68 -8.20 1.89 3.89
N ILE A 69 -7.69 3.01 3.40
CA ILE A 69 -6.51 3.68 3.97
C ILE A 69 -6.78 5.18 4.13
N SER A 70 -6.09 5.78 5.09
CA SER A 70 -6.09 7.23 5.28
C SER A 70 -4.69 7.69 5.65
N ILE A 71 -4.17 8.67 4.94
CA ILE A 71 -2.86 9.26 5.18
C ILE A 71 -3.05 10.70 5.65
N ASP A 72 -2.46 11.04 6.78
CA ASP A 72 -2.34 12.41 7.29
C ASP A 72 -0.85 12.76 7.25
N SER A 73 -0.42 13.44 6.20
CA SER A 73 0.99 13.77 5.99
C SER A 73 1.51 14.79 6.99
N GLN A 74 0.65 15.70 7.44
CA GLN A 74 0.99 16.76 8.38
C GLN A 74 1.35 16.17 9.76
N LYS A 75 0.68 15.08 10.13
CA LYS A 75 0.92 14.37 11.39
C LYS A 75 1.77 13.12 11.22
N HIS A 76 2.22 12.82 10.01
CA HIS A 76 2.92 11.58 9.67
C HIS A 76 2.20 10.32 10.17
N LYS A 77 0.87 10.26 9.93
CA LYS A 77 0.03 9.11 10.31
C LYS A 77 -0.51 8.36 9.09
N LEU A 78 -0.48 7.03 9.16
CA LEU A 78 -1.13 6.13 8.21
C LEU A 78 -2.15 5.29 8.97
N THR A 79 -3.38 5.23 8.48
CA THR A 79 -4.39 4.28 8.97
C THR A 79 -4.50 3.11 8.01
N LEU A 80 -4.30 1.90 8.52
CA LEU A 80 -4.35 0.64 7.80
C LEU A 80 -4.97 -0.43 8.72
N ASN A 81 -5.90 -1.24 8.21
CA ASN A 81 -6.52 -2.34 8.96
C ASN A 81 -7.18 -1.90 10.29
N SER A 82 -7.86 -0.75 10.31
CA SER A 82 -8.45 -0.15 11.54
C SER A 82 -7.43 0.35 12.58
N TYR A 83 -6.13 0.28 12.29
CA TYR A 83 -5.07 0.78 13.16
C TYR A 83 -4.40 2.00 12.56
N GLN A 84 -4.15 3.00 13.40
CA GLN A 84 -3.34 4.16 13.03
C GLN A 84 -1.90 3.98 13.51
N TYR A 85 -0.96 4.21 12.59
CA TYR A 85 0.48 4.11 12.74
C TYR A 85 1.13 5.47 12.56
N ASP A 86 2.22 5.69 13.29
CA ASP A 86 3.22 6.67 12.90
C ASP A 86 4.02 6.10 11.71
N TYR A 87 4.37 6.93 10.73
CA TYR A 87 5.18 6.49 9.60
C TYR A 87 6.43 7.34 9.40
N ALA A 88 7.47 6.71 8.87
CA ALA A 88 8.64 7.36 8.32
C ALA A 88 9.00 6.75 6.97
N ILE A 89 9.46 7.57 6.02
CA ILE A 89 9.92 7.12 4.70
C ILE A 89 11.43 7.32 4.62
N ASP A 90 12.18 6.29 4.25
CA ASP A 90 13.62 6.38 4.07
C ASP A 90 14.02 6.91 2.68
N GLN A 91 15.33 7.11 2.46
CA GLN A 91 15.86 7.62 1.18
C GLN A 91 15.63 6.66 0.00
N ASN A 92 15.41 5.37 0.27
CA ASN A 92 15.10 4.35 -0.74
C ASN A 92 13.57 4.26 -0.99
N GLY A 93 12.78 5.06 -0.29
CA GLY A 93 11.32 5.04 -0.35
C GLY A 93 10.69 3.89 0.44
N ASN A 94 11.43 3.17 1.28
CA ASN A 94 10.85 2.20 2.20
C ASN A 94 10.06 2.92 3.29
N ILE A 95 9.02 2.28 3.80
CA ILE A 95 8.16 2.87 4.84
C ILE A 95 8.35 2.07 6.12
N LEU A 96 8.60 2.75 7.23
CA LEU A 96 8.55 2.17 8.57
C LEU A 96 7.27 2.64 9.25
N LEU A 97 6.41 1.71 9.64
CA LEU A 97 5.21 1.96 10.43
C LEU A 97 5.48 1.56 11.87
N THR A 98 5.13 2.42 12.82
CA THR A 98 5.27 2.15 14.25
C THR A 98 3.96 2.38 14.98
N LYS A 99 3.67 1.50 15.94
CA LYS A 99 2.49 1.63 16.81
C LYS A 99 2.74 0.97 18.14
N THR A 100 2.36 1.64 19.22
CA THR A 100 2.37 1.04 20.56
C THR A 100 1.03 0.37 20.83
N VAL A 101 1.06 -0.91 21.19
CA VAL A 101 -0.10 -1.74 21.54
C VAL A 101 0.23 -2.51 22.81
N GLU A 102 -0.63 -2.47 23.84
CA GLU A 102 -0.49 -3.28 25.06
C GLU A 102 0.94 -3.25 25.68
N ASN A 103 1.58 -2.08 25.66
CA ASN A 103 2.95 -1.81 26.14
C ASN A 103 4.10 -2.37 25.28
N SER A 104 3.85 -2.95 24.11
CA SER A 104 4.88 -3.26 23.12
C SER A 104 4.80 -2.29 21.93
N MET A 105 5.96 -1.94 21.38
CA MET A 105 6.04 -1.15 20.16
C MET A 105 6.18 -2.09 18.97
N GLU A 106 5.13 -2.17 18.15
CA GLU A 106 5.16 -2.87 16.88
C GLU A 106 5.87 -2.01 15.83
N LYS A 107 6.75 -2.65 15.06
CA LYS A 107 7.46 -2.04 13.94
C LYS A 107 7.23 -2.88 12.70
N ILE A 108 6.59 -2.28 11.70
CA ILE A 108 6.28 -2.93 10.43
C ILE A 108 7.03 -2.19 9.35
N LYS A 109 7.95 -2.87 8.67
CA LYS A 109 8.73 -2.25 7.60
C LYS A 109 8.22 -2.73 6.25
N LEU A 110 7.97 -1.79 5.36
CA LEU A 110 7.51 -1.99 4.00
C LEU A 110 8.66 -1.66 3.05
N ILE A 111 9.15 -2.68 2.35
CA ILE A 111 10.29 -2.56 1.43
C ILE A 111 9.77 -2.24 0.04
N LYS A 112 10.12 -1.06 -0.48
CA LYS A 112 9.69 -0.62 -1.81
C LYS A 112 10.28 -1.54 -2.86
N GLN A 113 9.43 -2.03 -3.75
CA GLN A 113 9.81 -2.92 -4.85
C GLN A 113 10.11 -2.09 -6.09
N ASP A 114 11.18 -2.42 -6.80
CA ASP A 114 11.45 -1.89 -8.13
C ASP A 114 10.54 -2.60 -9.16
N PRO A 115 9.64 -1.89 -9.86
CA PRO A 115 8.79 -2.49 -10.88
C PRO A 115 9.57 -3.21 -11.98
N LYS A 116 10.82 -2.79 -12.25
CA LYS A 116 11.68 -3.45 -13.25
C LYS A 116 12.15 -4.83 -12.81
N GLN A 117 12.22 -5.09 -11.49
CA GLN A 117 12.58 -6.41 -10.95
C GLN A 117 11.37 -7.34 -10.84
N LEU A 118 10.15 -6.80 -10.95
CA LEU A 118 8.90 -7.56 -10.95
C LEU A 118 8.55 -8.11 -12.33
N GLU A 119 9.54 -8.40 -13.19
CA GLU A 119 9.32 -8.92 -14.54
C GLU A 119 8.27 -10.04 -14.52
N LEU A 120 7.23 -9.85 -15.33
CA LEU A 120 6.25 -10.89 -15.60
C LEU A 120 7.00 -12.13 -16.07
N LYS A 121 7.08 -13.15 -15.21
CA LYS A 121 7.30 -14.51 -15.68
C LYS A 121 6.12 -14.82 -16.60
N LYS A 122 6.28 -14.55 -17.90
CA LYS A 122 5.37 -15.04 -18.93
C LYS A 122 5.39 -16.55 -18.80
N HIS A 123 4.40 -17.09 -18.09
CA HIS A 123 4.08 -18.49 -18.23
C HIS A 123 3.66 -18.66 -19.68
N SER A 124 4.53 -19.29 -20.47
CA SER A 124 4.22 -19.70 -21.83
C SER A 124 3.01 -20.63 -21.75
N PHE A 125 1.82 -20.11 -22.06
CA PHE A 125 0.66 -20.95 -22.29
C PHE A 125 0.96 -21.79 -23.53
N HIS A 126 1.30 -23.06 -23.33
CA HIS A 126 1.33 -24.04 -24.40
C HIS A 126 -0.13 -24.32 -24.77
N TRP A 127 -0.59 -23.73 -25.86
CA TRP A 127 -1.82 -24.17 -26.51
C TRP A 127 -1.59 -25.61 -26.98
N ILE A 128 -2.10 -26.59 -26.23
CA ILE A 128 -2.23 -27.94 -26.76
C ILE A 128 -3.41 -27.87 -27.73
N GLN A 129 -3.09 -27.73 -29.02
CA GLN A 129 -4.06 -27.84 -30.09
C GLN A 129 -4.22 -29.33 -30.38
N GLU A 130 -5.04 -30.02 -29.59
CA GLU A 130 -5.51 -31.35 -29.95
C GLU A 130 -6.48 -31.19 -31.12
N TYR A 131 -5.97 -31.28 -32.35
CA TYR A 131 -6.84 -31.61 -33.47
C TYR A 131 -7.19 -33.10 -33.35
N PRO A 132 -8.46 -33.47 -33.14
CA PRO A 132 -8.87 -34.82 -33.47
C PRO A 132 -8.71 -34.96 -34.98
N ASN A 133 -7.85 -35.90 -35.40
CA ASN A 133 -7.83 -36.38 -36.78
C ASN A 133 -9.22 -36.90 -37.14
N SER A 134 -10.08 -36.04 -37.67
CA SER A 134 -11.28 -36.45 -38.36
C SER A 134 -10.87 -36.97 -39.74
N ARG A 135 -11.00 -38.30 -39.87
CA ARG A 135 -10.87 -39.17 -41.03
C ARG A 135 -11.04 -38.53 -42.41
#